data_AF-A0A7C9HLI4-F1
#
_entry.id   AF-A0A7C9HLI4-F1
#
_cell.length_a   1.000
_cell.length_b   1.000
_cell.length_c   1.000
_cell.angle_alpha   90.00
_cell.angle_beta   90.00
_cell.angle_gamma   90.00
#
_symmetry.space_group_name_H-M   'P 1'
#
loop_
_entity.id
_entity.type
_entity.pdbx_description
1 polymer ?
#
loop_
_entity_poly.entity_id
_entity_poly.type
_entity_poly.pdbx_seq_one_letter_code
_entity_poly.pdbx_strand_id
1 'polypeptide(L)'
;MILRASLYLNAILLLACLLLGGLWKYEVHRKELVIAKYAKAQVEAQARARDAEIRNVQNIARIADIYERDKRAADEAQRKLVADLRAGTVRLQKRWAGCVSEAGATAAERDAAARDREESVARVLRAARDADSQIRALQDVVRADRGQ
;
A
#
# COMPACT_ATOMS: atom_id res chain seq x y z
N MET A 1 -70.88 -51.20 1.69
CA MET A 1 -69.83 -50.70 2.61
C MET A 1 -68.49 -50.45 1.90
N ILE A 2 -68.05 -51.35 1.02
CA ILE A 2 -66.72 -51.32 0.35
C ILE A 2 -66.51 -50.07 -0.54
N LEU A 3 -67.53 -49.63 -1.29
CA LEU A 3 -67.41 -48.48 -2.21
C LEU A 3 -67.12 -47.14 -1.50
N ARG A 4 -67.73 -46.93 -0.33
CA ARG A 4 -67.52 -45.72 0.50
C ARG A 4 -66.10 -45.70 1.08
N ALA A 5 -65.60 -46.85 1.53
CA ALA A 5 -64.24 -46.97 2.08
C ALA A 5 -63.16 -46.63 1.03
N SER A 6 -63.34 -47.05 -0.23
CA SER A 6 -62.41 -46.72 -1.32
C SER A 6 -62.38 -45.23 -1.66
N LEU A 7 -63.53 -44.55 -1.62
CA LEU A 7 -63.61 -43.09 -1.82
C LEU A 7 -62.85 -42.30 -0.74
N TYR A 8 -63.00 -42.68 0.53
CA TYR A 8 -62.26 -42.05 1.62
C TYR A 8 -60.75 -42.30 1.51
N LEU A 9 -60.34 -43.51 1.14
CA LEU A 9 -58.92 -43.84 0.96
C LEU A 9 -58.28 -42.99 -0.16
N ASN A 10 -58.94 -42.87 -1.31
CA ASN A 10 -58.47 -42.03 -2.42
C ASN A 10 -58.41 -40.55 -2.03
N ALA A 11 -59.42 -40.05 -1.30
CA ALA A 11 -59.44 -38.66 -0.83
C ALA A 11 -58.27 -38.38 0.15
N ILE A 12 -57.99 -39.30 1.07
CA ILE A 12 -56.85 -39.18 1.99
C ILE A 12 -55.53 -39.23 1.23
N LEU A 13 -55.40 -40.11 0.23
CA LEU A 13 -54.19 -40.22 -0.58
C LEU A 13 -53.92 -38.92 -1.36
N LEU A 14 -54.96 -38.35 -1.99
CA LEU A 14 -54.87 -37.08 -2.70
C LEU A 14 -54.47 -35.94 -1.76
N LEU A 15 -55.08 -35.87 -0.57
CA LEU A 15 -54.74 -34.87 0.43
C LEU A 15 -53.30 -35.02 0.92
N ALA A 16 -52.84 -36.26 1.15
CA ALA A 16 -51.46 -36.54 1.53
C ALA A 16 -50.46 -36.12 0.44
N CYS A 17 -50.75 -36.41 -0.83
CA CYS A 17 -49.92 -35.97 -1.96
C CYS A 17 -49.84 -34.44 -2.08
N LEU A 18 -50.96 -33.73 -1.90
CA LEU A 18 -50.99 -32.27 -1.92
C LEU A 18 -50.19 -31.66 -0.77
N LEU A 19 -50.32 -32.21 0.45
CA LEU A 19 -49.58 -31.75 1.61
C LEU A 19 -48.07 -32.01 1.45
N LEU A 20 -47.68 -33.22 1.04
CA LEU A 20 -46.29 -33.57 0.79
C LEU A 20 -45.67 -32.70 -0.31
N GLY A 21 -46.37 -32.49 -1.43
CA GLY A 21 -45.92 -31.62 -2.51
C GLY A 21 -45.77 -30.16 -2.07
N GLY A 22 -46.69 -29.66 -1.26
CA GLY A 22 -46.63 -28.32 -0.67
C GLY A 22 -45.45 -28.14 0.29
N LEU A 23 -45.22 -29.11 1.18
CA LEU A 23 -44.08 -29.15 2.09
C LEU A 23 -42.75 -29.18 1.32
N TRP A 24 -42.63 -30.02 0.29
CA TRP A 24 -41.43 -30.11 -0.53
C TRP A 24 -41.13 -28.79 -1.25
N LYS A 25 -42.16 -28.18 -1.86
CA LYS A 25 -42.02 -26.88 -2.53
C LYS A 25 -41.63 -25.77 -1.55
N TYR A 26 -42.20 -25.78 -0.35
CA TYR A 26 -41.85 -24.83 0.71
C TYR A 26 -40.39 -24.99 1.16
N GLU A 27 -39.91 -26.22 1.36
CA GLU A 27 -38.51 -26.47 1.71
C GLU A 27 -37.54 -26.03 0.62
N VAL A 28 -37.82 -26.34 -0.64
CA VAL A 28 -37.00 -25.93 -1.79
C VAL A 28 -36.92 -24.40 -1.85
N HIS A 29 -38.07 -23.72 -1.80
CA HIS A 29 -38.08 -22.26 -1.87
C HIS A 29 -37.39 -21.60 -0.68
N ARG A 30 -37.53 -22.17 0.52
CA ARG A 30 -36.78 -21.72 1.70
C ARG A 30 -35.28 -21.88 1.50
N LYS A 31 -34.81 -23.01 0.96
CA LYS A 31 -33.39 -23.25 0.66
C LYS A 31 -32.88 -22.25 -0.38
N GLU A 32 -33.61 -22.02 -1.46
CA GLU A 32 -33.27 -21.02 -2.50
C GLU A 32 -33.15 -19.61 -1.93
N LEU A 33 -34.11 -19.18 -1.09
CA LEU A 33 -34.06 -17.87 -0.44
C LEU A 33 -32.86 -17.73 0.48
N VAL A 34 -32.53 -18.79 1.22
CA VAL A 34 -31.35 -18.81 2.09
C VAL A 34 -30.07 -18.73 1.26
N ILE A 35 -29.94 -19.54 0.21
CA ILE A 35 -28.79 -19.51 -0.72
C ILE A 35 -28.66 -18.13 -1.37
N ALA A 36 -29.76 -17.54 -1.85
CA ALA A 36 -29.75 -16.22 -2.48
C ALA A 36 -29.32 -15.12 -1.50
N LYS A 37 -29.76 -15.18 -0.23
CA LYS A 37 -29.31 -14.26 0.81
C LYS A 37 -27.81 -14.39 1.08
N TYR A 38 -27.30 -15.62 1.20
CA TYR A 38 -25.88 -15.85 1.41
C TYR A 38 -25.04 -15.41 0.19
N ALA A 39 -25.49 -15.73 -1.02
CA ALA A 39 -24.82 -15.30 -2.25
C ALA A 39 -24.77 -13.77 -2.35
N LYS A 40 -25.88 -13.08 -2.06
CA LYS A 40 -25.90 -11.61 -2.03
C LYS A 40 -24.96 -11.05 -0.98
N ALA A 41 -25.00 -11.58 0.25
CA ALA A 41 -24.09 -11.16 1.32
C ALA A 41 -22.62 -11.39 0.95
N GLN A 42 -22.31 -12.49 0.28
CA GLN A 42 -20.96 -12.81 -0.19
C GLN A 42 -20.50 -11.82 -1.27
N VAL A 43 -21.35 -11.49 -2.24
CA VAL A 43 -21.04 -10.48 -3.29
C VAL A 43 -20.81 -9.11 -2.66
N GLU A 44 -21.66 -8.69 -1.73
CA GLU A 44 -21.49 -7.41 -1.02
C GLU A 44 -20.20 -7.38 -0.18
N ALA A 45 -19.87 -8.48 0.50
CA ALA A 45 -18.63 -8.59 1.26
C ALA A 45 -17.40 -8.52 0.35
N GLN A 46 -17.43 -9.22 -0.79
CA GLN A 46 -16.37 -9.16 -1.80
C GLN A 46 -16.23 -7.77 -2.42
N ALA A 47 -17.34 -7.09 -2.73
CA ALA A 47 -17.32 -5.73 -3.24
C ALA A 47 -16.67 -4.78 -2.23
N ARG A 48 -17.07 -4.83 -0.95
CA ARG A 48 -16.47 -4.01 0.11
C ARG A 48 -14.97 -4.30 0.29
N ALA A 49 -14.56 -5.57 0.19
CA ALA A 49 -13.16 -5.95 0.27
C ALA A 49 -12.35 -5.39 -0.91
N ARG A 50 -12.87 -5.50 -2.14
CA ARG A 50 -12.25 -4.91 -3.34
C ARG A 50 -12.16 -3.39 -3.25
N ASP A 51 -13.19 -2.71 -2.77
CA ASP A 51 -13.16 -1.27 -2.61
C ASP A 51 -12.10 -0.84 -1.59
N ALA A 52 -11.92 -1.62 -0.51
CA ALA A 52 -10.85 -1.39 0.46
C ALA A 52 -9.45 -1.62 -0.16
N GLU A 53 -9.29 -2.68 -0.93
CA GLU A 53 -8.05 -2.98 -1.66
C GLU A 53 -7.70 -1.86 -2.65
N ILE A 54 -8.66 -1.39 -3.45
CA ILE A 54 -8.46 -0.27 -4.39
C ILE A 54 -7.99 0.99 -3.67
N ARG A 55 -8.63 1.35 -2.55
CA ARG A 55 -8.20 2.51 -1.74
C ARG A 55 -6.78 2.34 -1.22
N ASN A 56 -6.42 1.13 -0.77
CA ASN A 56 -5.08 0.85 -0.29
C ASN A 56 -4.04 0.99 -1.42
N VAL A 57 -4.30 0.40 -2.58
CA VAL A 57 -3.45 0.50 -3.78
C VAL A 57 -3.26 1.96 -4.19
N GLN A 58 -4.32 2.77 -4.20
CA GLN A 58 -4.24 4.20 -4.51
C GLN A 58 -3.39 4.98 -3.50
N ASN A 59 -3.49 4.64 -2.21
CA ASN A 59 -2.67 5.26 -1.17
C ASN A 59 -1.19 4.91 -1.32
N ILE A 60 -0.88 3.64 -1.56
CA ILE A 60 0.50 3.17 -1.81
C ILE A 60 1.08 3.83 -3.05
N ALA A 61 0.31 3.92 -4.15
CA ALA A 61 0.73 4.60 -5.36
C ALA A 61 1.07 6.08 -5.11
N ARG A 62 0.25 6.78 -4.32
CA ARG A 62 0.50 8.18 -3.93
C ARG A 62 1.79 8.33 -3.12
N ILE A 63 2.04 7.42 -2.18
CA ILE A 63 3.27 7.42 -1.37
C ILE A 63 4.49 7.19 -2.27
N ALA A 64 4.40 6.27 -3.23
CA ALA A 64 5.47 6.03 -4.20
C ALA A 64 5.77 7.27 -5.06
N ASP A 65 4.74 7.97 -5.54
CA ASP A 65 4.91 9.22 -6.28
C ASP A 65 5.60 10.32 -5.45
N ILE A 66 5.24 10.44 -4.16
CA ILE A 66 5.90 11.39 -3.25
C ILE A 66 7.37 11.02 -3.09
N TYR A 67 7.66 9.75 -2.82
CA TYR A 67 9.03 9.25 -2.64
C TYR A 67 9.90 9.52 -3.88
N GLU A 68 9.40 9.26 -5.08
CA GLU A 68 10.14 9.52 -6.31
C GLU A 68 10.38 11.03 -6.56
N ARG A 69 9.43 11.89 -6.18
CA ARG A 69 9.64 13.34 -6.22
C ARG A 69 10.71 13.79 -5.23
N ASP A 70 10.64 13.30 -3.99
CA ASP A 70 11.59 13.66 -2.94
C ASP A 70 13.01 13.22 -3.29
N LYS A 71 13.16 12.04 -3.90
CA LYS A 71 14.44 11.55 -4.43
C LYS A 71 15.03 12.49 -5.48
N ARG A 72 14.22 12.94 -6.46
CA ARG A 72 14.68 13.91 -7.47
C ARG A 72 15.07 15.24 -6.84
N ALA A 73 14.30 15.73 -5.88
CA ALA A 73 14.61 16.97 -5.17
C ALA A 73 15.91 16.84 -4.35
N ALA A 74 16.17 15.68 -3.73
CA ALA A 74 17.40 15.40 -3.02
C ALA A 74 18.62 15.41 -3.96
N ASP A 75 18.48 14.82 -5.16
CA ASP A 75 19.52 14.82 -6.20
C ASP A 75 19.86 16.24 -6.67
N GLU A 76 18.85 17.07 -6.91
CA GLU A 76 19.03 18.46 -7.32
C GLU A 76 19.70 19.28 -6.20
N ALA A 77 19.22 19.11 -4.96
CA ALA A 77 19.80 19.77 -3.79
C ALA A 77 21.26 19.37 -3.56
N GLN A 78 21.63 18.12 -3.82
CA GLN A 78 23.02 17.67 -3.77
C GLN A 78 23.89 18.38 -4.81
N ARG A 79 23.44 18.44 -6.07
CA ARG A 79 24.18 19.13 -7.14
C ARG A 79 24.38 20.61 -6.82
N LYS A 80 23.33 21.26 -6.31
CA LYS A 80 23.40 22.66 -5.86
C LYS A 80 24.39 22.84 -4.72
N LEU A 81 24.35 21.98 -3.69
CA LEU A 81 25.27 22.07 -2.56
C LEU A 81 26.74 21.97 -3.00
N VAL A 82 27.06 21.06 -3.92
CA VAL A 82 28.43 20.93 -4.47
C VAL A 82 28.83 22.20 -5.23
N ALA A 83 27.93 22.77 -6.02
CA ALA A 83 28.19 24.01 -6.73
C ALA A 83 28.42 25.20 -5.78
N ASP A 84 27.58 25.34 -4.75
CA ASP A 84 27.67 26.40 -3.75
C ASP A 84 28.95 26.28 -2.90
N LEU A 85 29.41 25.05 -2.62
CA LEU A 85 30.70 24.79 -1.96
C LEU A 85 31.87 25.24 -2.84
N ARG A 86 31.89 24.86 -4.12
CA ARG A 86 32.93 25.24 -5.09
C ARG A 86 32.97 26.74 -5.35
N ALA A 87 31.81 27.40 -5.34
CA ALA A 87 31.70 28.85 -5.46
C ALA A 87 32.06 29.60 -4.16
N GLY A 88 32.24 28.88 -3.04
CA GLY A 88 32.48 29.47 -1.72
C GLY A 88 31.28 30.19 -1.12
N THR A 89 30.09 30.05 -1.71
CA THR A 89 28.81 30.62 -1.25
C THR A 89 28.39 30.01 0.08
N VAL A 90 28.64 28.72 0.26
CA VAL A 90 28.53 28.03 1.55
C VAL A 90 29.88 27.42 1.92
N ARG A 91 30.12 27.22 3.21
CA ARG A 91 31.39 26.69 3.72
C ARG A 91 31.16 25.52 4.65
N LEU A 92 32.03 24.52 4.55
CA LEU A 92 32.08 23.43 5.51
C LEU A 92 32.42 23.96 6.90
N GLN A 93 31.81 23.38 7.94
CA GLN A 93 32.21 23.66 9.32
C GLN A 93 33.67 23.24 9.52
N LYS A 94 34.44 23.97 10.35
CA LYS A 94 35.89 23.75 10.55
C LYS A 94 36.31 22.28 10.72
N ARG A 95 35.52 21.49 11.46
CA ARG A 95 35.81 20.05 11.68
C ARG A 95 35.80 19.19 10.40
N TRP A 96 35.12 19.66 9.35
CA TRP A 96 34.97 18.98 8.05
C TRP A 96 35.84 19.59 6.96
N ALA A 97 36.43 20.76 7.19
CA ALA A 97 37.30 21.43 6.23
C ALA A 97 38.63 20.68 6.00
N GLY A 98 38.96 19.71 6.87
CA GLY A 98 40.23 18.98 6.88
C GLY A 98 41.40 19.81 7.40
N CYS A 99 42.44 19.16 7.92
CA CYS A 99 43.73 19.82 8.19
C CYS A 99 44.54 19.79 6.89
N VAL A 100 44.97 20.95 6.39
CA VAL A 100 45.97 20.98 5.32
C VAL A 100 47.31 20.68 5.98
N SER A 101 47.83 19.47 5.83
CA SER A 101 49.25 19.21 6.08
C SER A 101 50.03 19.92 4.96
N GLU A 102 50.57 21.10 5.27
CA GLU A 102 51.13 22.04 4.29
C GLU A 102 52.52 21.63 3.77
N ALA A 103 53.18 20.66 4.40
CA ALA A 103 54.56 20.30 4.08
C ALA A 103 54.63 19.40 2.83
N GLY A 104 54.83 20.00 1.66
CA GLY A 104 55.24 19.32 0.43
C GLY A 104 54.17 19.10 -0.64
N ALA A 105 52.89 19.44 -0.36
CA ALA A 105 51.82 19.30 -1.34
C ALA A 105 51.81 20.45 -2.37
N THR A 106 51.68 20.10 -3.64
CA THR A 106 51.49 21.07 -4.72
C THR A 106 50.14 21.79 -4.60
N ALA A 107 49.97 22.93 -5.28
CA ALA A 107 48.68 23.61 -5.36
C ALA A 107 47.58 22.70 -5.95
N ALA A 108 47.91 21.91 -6.98
CA ALA A 108 46.98 21.00 -7.63
C ALA A 108 46.48 19.89 -6.68
N GLU A 109 47.37 19.30 -5.87
CA GLU A 109 47.00 18.28 -4.88
C GLU A 109 46.12 18.85 -3.76
N ARG A 110 46.36 20.11 -3.35
CA ARG A 110 45.53 20.80 -2.37
C ARG A 110 44.12 21.05 -2.88
N ASP A 111 43.99 21.48 -4.14
CA ASP A 111 42.69 21.69 -4.77
C ASP A 111 41.94 20.38 -4.98
N ALA A 112 42.64 19.30 -5.37
CA ALA A 112 42.05 17.97 -5.50
C ALA A 112 41.51 17.46 -4.15
N ALA A 113 42.28 17.61 -3.08
CA ALA A 113 41.86 17.22 -1.74
C ALA A 113 40.68 18.06 -1.22
N ALA A 114 40.60 19.35 -1.57
CA ALA A 114 39.45 20.19 -1.26
C ALA A 114 38.19 19.72 -1.99
N ARG A 115 38.28 19.44 -3.30
CA ARG A 115 37.17 18.91 -4.11
C ARG A 115 36.65 17.57 -3.57
N ASP A 116 37.54 16.66 -3.20
CA ASP A 116 37.11 15.36 -2.66
C ASP A 116 36.37 15.51 -1.32
N ARG A 117 36.77 16.46 -0.46
CA ARG A 117 36.04 16.76 0.78
C ARG A 117 34.65 17.30 0.52
N GLU A 118 34.52 18.26 -0.40
CA GLU A 118 33.23 18.83 -0.80
C GLU A 118 32.29 17.76 -1.35
N GLU A 119 32.79 16.90 -2.24
CA GLU A 119 32.02 15.80 -2.82
C GLU A 119 31.67 14.74 -1.78
N SER A 120 32.58 14.41 -0.87
CA SER A 120 32.34 13.46 0.22
C SER A 120 31.23 13.92 1.15
N VAL A 121 31.24 15.18 1.59
CA VAL A 121 30.17 15.73 2.44
C VAL A 121 28.84 15.71 1.70
N ALA A 122 28.82 16.09 0.42
CA ALA A 122 27.62 16.03 -0.38
C ALA A 122 27.06 14.60 -0.51
N ARG A 123 27.92 13.59 -0.69
CA ARG A 123 27.50 12.17 -0.73
C ARG A 123 26.91 11.72 0.61
N VAL A 124 27.54 12.05 1.73
CA VAL A 124 27.05 11.68 3.07
C VAL A 124 25.70 12.32 3.36
N LEU A 125 25.53 13.61 3.06
CA LEU A 125 24.26 14.32 3.27
C LEU A 125 23.16 13.78 2.36
N ARG A 126 23.47 13.41 1.11
CA ARG A 126 22.52 12.74 0.22
C ARG A 126 22.07 11.41 0.81
N ALA A 127 23.01 10.54 1.19
CA ALA A 127 22.70 9.24 1.78
C ALA A 127 21.82 9.36 3.04
N ALA A 128 22.10 10.34 3.90
CA ALA A 128 21.27 10.60 5.08
C ALA A 128 19.84 11.04 4.73
N ARG A 129 19.67 11.90 3.71
CA ARG A 129 18.35 12.33 3.22
C ARG A 129 17.59 11.18 2.56
N ASP A 130 18.27 10.38 1.74
CA ASP A 130 17.68 9.23 1.07
C ASP A 130 17.18 8.21 2.10
N ALA A 131 17.97 7.96 3.15
CA ALA A 131 17.57 7.09 4.26
C ALA A 131 16.35 7.65 5.03
N ASP A 132 16.33 8.94 5.38
CA ASP A 132 15.19 9.56 6.06
C ASP A 132 13.93 9.54 5.20
N SER A 133 14.04 9.82 3.90
CA SER A 133 12.93 9.73 2.94
C SER A 133 12.40 8.30 2.84
N GLN A 134 13.28 7.30 2.74
CA GLN A 134 12.88 5.89 2.71
C GLN A 134 12.18 5.47 4.01
N ILE A 135 12.71 5.85 5.18
CA ILE A 135 12.09 5.55 6.47
C ILE A 135 10.69 6.18 6.56
N ARG A 136 10.53 7.44 6.14
CA ARG A 136 9.21 8.10 6.12
C ARG A 136 8.23 7.41 5.17
N ALA A 137 8.67 7.09 3.95
CA ALA A 137 7.83 6.37 2.99
C ALA A 137 7.38 5.01 3.52
N LEU A 138 8.28 4.25 4.17
CA LEU A 138 7.92 2.98 4.81
C LEU A 138 6.94 3.18 5.97
N GLN A 139 7.13 4.21 6.80
CA GLN A 139 6.18 4.53 7.87
C GLN A 139 4.81 4.92 7.31
N ASP A 140 4.75 5.68 6.22
CA ASP A 140 3.51 6.08 5.58
C ASP A 140 2.76 4.87 4.98
N VAL A 141 3.48 3.91 4.39
CA VAL A 141 2.89 2.65 3.93
C VAL A 141 2.29 1.88 5.12
N VAL A 142 3.01 1.79 6.24
CA VAL A 142 2.51 1.11 7.44
C VAL A 142 1.29 1.82 8.05
N ARG A 143 1.25 3.16 8.04
CA ARG A 143 0.08 3.93 8.49
C ARG A 143 -1.12 3.69 7.58
N ALA A 144 -0.91 3.74 6.26
CA ALA A 144 -1.94 3.49 5.26
C ALA A 144 -2.53 2.08 5.38
N ASP A 145 -1.70 1.07 5.58
CA ASP A 145 -2.12 -0.32 5.80
C ASP A 145 -2.95 -0.47 7.08
N ARG A 146 -2.55 0.22 8.16
CA ARG A 146 -3.24 0.16 9.47
C ARG A 146 -4.47 1.08 9.56
N GLY A 147 -4.74 1.91 8.55
CA GLY A 147 -5.81 2.89 8.56
C GLY A 147 -5.62 4.03 9.59
N GLN A 148 -4.37 4.40 9.88
CA GLN A 148 -4.00 5.50 10.78
C GLN A 148 -3.76 6.81 10.02
#